data_AF-A0A191HT21-F1
#
_entry.id   AF-A0A191HT21-F1
#
_cell.length_a   1.000
_cell.length_b   1.000
_cell.length_c   1.000
_cell.angle_alpha   90.00
_cell.angle_beta   90.00
_cell.angle_gamma   90.00
#
_symmetry.space_group_name_H-M   'P 1'
#
loop_
_entity.id
_entity.type
_entity.pdbx_description
1 polymer ?
#
loop_
_entity_poly.entity_id
_entity_poly.type
_entity_poly.pdbx_seq_one_letter_code
_entity_poly.pdbx_strand_id
1 'polypeptide(L)' 'MFFKWISEKDLVYHLPYDDFSAILAFINLAARDEKVLAIKQTLYRVSKNSPIIDALELAAKNGKNVTVLLELKARF' A
#
# COMPACT_ATOMS: atom_id res chain seq x y z
N MET A 1 12.48 7.24 -4.42
CA MET A 1 12.96 6.39 -5.54
C MET A 1 11.78 5.79 -6.31
N PHE A 2 10.88 5.04 -5.64
CA PHE A 2 9.67 4.45 -6.26
C PHE A 2 8.87 5.40 -7.16
N PHE A 3 8.45 6.57 -6.65
CA PHE A 3 7.66 7.52 -7.45
C PHE A 3 8.38 8.00 -8.71
N LYS A 4 9.71 8.18 -8.65
CA LYS A 4 10.51 8.55 -9.81
C LYS A 4 10.52 7.43 -10.85
N TRP A 5 10.77 6.20 -10.43
CA TRP A 5 10.75 5.05 -11.34
C TRP A 5 9.40 4.84 -12.00
N ILE A 6 8.31 4.87 -11.22
CA ILE A 6 6.94 4.74 -11.75
C ILE A 6 6.61 5.88 -12.73
N SER A 7 7.13 7.09 -12.50
CA SER A 7 6.94 8.21 -13.43
C SER A 7 7.74 8.07 -14.74
N GLU A 8 8.83 7.29 -14.73
CA GLU A 8 9.68 7.07 -15.91
C GLU A 8 9.21 5.87 -16.74
N LYS A 9 8.74 4.78 -16.09
CA LYS A 9 8.27 3.57 -16.76
C LYS A 9 7.38 2.72 -15.84
N ASP A 10 6.44 2.01 -16.45
CA ASP A 10 5.66 0.97 -15.76
C ASP A 10 6.56 -0.10 -15.12
N LEU A 11 6.23 -0.47 -13.88
CA LEU A 11 6.90 -1.54 -13.13
C LEU A 11 5.95 -2.73 -13.03
N VAL A 12 6.44 -3.91 -13.38
CA VAL A 12 5.69 -5.18 -13.29
C VAL A 12 6.39 -6.06 -12.26
N TYR A 13 5.61 -6.60 -11.32
CA TYR A 13 6.03 -7.60 -10.34
C TYR A 13 5.26 -8.89 -10.60
N HIS A 14 5.97 -9.97 -10.87
CA HIS A 14 5.42 -11.28 -11.14
C HIS A 14 5.62 -12.20 -9.93
N LEU A 15 4.61 -12.26 -9.07
CA LEU A 15 4.60 -13.21 -7.95
C LEU A 15 4.42 -14.65 -8.48
N PRO A 16 5.07 -15.67 -7.88
CA PRO A 16 5.95 -15.60 -6.70
C PRO A 16 7.44 -15.38 -7.04
N TYR A 17 7.79 -15.04 -8.28
CA TYR A 17 9.18 -14.88 -8.72
C TYR A 17 9.81 -13.58 -8.20
N ASP A 18 8.99 -12.53 -8.07
CA ASP A 18 9.38 -11.29 -7.44
C ASP A 18 8.92 -11.22 -5.98
N ASP A 19 9.62 -10.41 -5.18
CA ASP A 19 9.30 -10.22 -3.76
C ASP A 19 8.15 -9.22 -3.56
N PHE A 20 7.14 -9.63 -2.80
CA PHE A 20 6.04 -8.77 -2.37
C PHE A 20 6.49 -7.62 -1.46
N SER A 21 7.67 -7.72 -0.83
CA SER A 21 8.25 -6.69 0.03
C SER A 21 8.37 -5.33 -0.67
N ALA A 22 8.52 -5.31 -2.00
CA ALA A 22 8.51 -4.08 -2.80
C ALA A 22 7.19 -3.30 -2.70
N ILE A 23 6.05 -4.00 -2.71
CA ILE A 23 4.72 -3.39 -2.54
C ILE A 23 4.60 -2.78 -1.13
N LEU A 24 5.02 -3.52 -0.11
CA LEU A 24 4.99 -3.03 1.27
C LEU A 24 5.93 -1.82 1.48
N ALA A 25 7.11 -1.84 0.85
CA ALA A 25 8.06 -0.73 0.88
C ALA A 25 7.47 0.52 0.20
N PHE A 26 6.75 0.35 -0.92
CA PHE A 26 6.07 1.45 -1.59
C PHE A 26 4.99 2.10 -0.73
N ILE A 27 4.14 1.31 -0.08
CA ILE A 27 3.09 1.84 0.82
C ILE A 27 3.73 2.54 2.02
N ASN A 28 4.79 1.96 2.60
CA ASN A 28 5.54 2.57 3.70
C ASN A 28 6.18 3.90 3.34
N LEU A 29 6.70 4.02 2.12
CA LEU A 29 7.25 5.26 1.59
C LEU A 29 6.13 6.29 1.38
N ALA A 30 5.00 5.87 0.79
CA ALA A 30 3.83 6.72 0.62
C ALA A 30 3.24 7.23 1.94
N ALA A 31 3.28 6.42 3.00
CA ALA A 31 2.82 6.81 4.33
C ALA A 31 3.64 7.95 4.95
N ARG A 32 4.94 8.05 4.62
CA ARG A 32 5.88 9.02 5.21
C ARG A 32 6.13 10.24 4.33
N ASP A 33 6.00 10.12 3.01
CA ASP A 33 6.25 11.22 2.08
C ASP A 33 5.25 12.38 2.28
N GLU A 34 5.76 13.60 2.53
CA GLU A 34 4.95 14.81 2.73
C GLU A 34 4.18 15.22 1.48
N LYS A 35 4.62 14.79 0.29
CA LYS A 35 3.96 15.10 -0.98
C LYS A 35 2.74 14.22 -1.26
N VAL A 36 2.55 13.14 -0.48
CA VAL A 36 1.39 12.26 -0.64
C VAL A 36 0.21 12.81 0.14
N LEU A 37 -0.84 13.22 -0.58
CA LEU A 37 -2.04 13.81 0.01
C LEU A 37 -3.06 12.74 0.46
N ALA A 38 -3.12 11.62 -0.26
CA ALA A 38 -4.13 10.60 -0.03
C ALA A 38 -3.64 9.21 -0.46
N ILE A 39 -4.16 8.17 0.21
CA ILE A 39 -3.96 6.76 -0.15
C ILE A 39 -5.34 6.10 -0.23
N LYS A 40 -5.66 5.51 -1.38
CA LYS A 40 -6.91 4.77 -1.58
C LYS A 40 -6.58 3.33 -1.94
N GLN A 41 -7.12 2.37 -1.19
CA GLN A 41 -6.81 0.96 -1.39
C GLN A 41 -8.02 0.06 -1.20
N THR A 42 -8.13 -0.96 -2.04
CA THR A 42 -9.08 -2.05 -1.89
C THR A 42 -8.37 -3.25 -1.29
N LEU A 43 -8.91 -3.85 -0.23
CA LEU A 43 -8.35 -5.00 0.43
C LEU A 43 -9.34 -6.16 0.36
N TYR A 44 -8.90 -7.27 -0.22
CA TYR A 44 -9.63 -8.53 -0.27
C TYR A 44 -9.03 -9.46 0.78
N ARG A 45 -9.58 -9.38 2.01
CA ARG A 45 -9.08 -10.01 3.24
C ARG A 45 -7.73 -9.46 3.75
N VAL A 46 -7.62 -9.38 5.07
CA VAL A 46 -6.38 -9.04 5.77
C VAL A 46 -6.23 -9.93 7.00
N SER A 47 -4.99 -10.34 7.30
CA SER A 47 -4.67 -10.98 8.57
C SER A 47 -4.71 -9.94 9.70
N LYS A 48 -4.91 -10.40 10.95
CA LYS A 48 -4.93 -9.51 12.13
C LYS A 48 -3.67 -8.65 12.27
N ASN A 49 -2.54 -9.12 11.77
CA ASN A 49 -1.23 -8.45 11.86
C ASN A 49 -0.70 -8.15 10.44
N SER A 50 -1.50 -7.46 9.63
CA SER A 50 -1.11 -7.14 8.27
C SER A 50 -0.20 -5.90 8.26
N PRO A 51 1.05 -6.00 7.77
CA PRO A 51 1.95 -4.85 7.69
C PRO A 51 1.44 -3.77 6.72
N ILE A 52 0.52 -4.12 5.81
CA ILE A 52 -0.18 -3.15 4.97
C ILE A 52 -1.11 -2.27 5.81
N ILE A 53 -1.88 -2.88 6.73
CA ILE A 53 -2.77 -2.13 7.62
C ILE A 53 -1.96 -1.18 8.51
N ASP A 54 -0.85 -1.64 9.07
CA ASP A 54 0.04 -0.82 9.90
C ASP A 54 0.58 0.40 9.13
N ALA A 55 0.96 0.22 7.87
CA ALA A 55 1.46 1.30 7.02
C ALA A 55 0.35 2.30 6.63
N LEU A 56 -0.87 1.83 6.38
CA LEU A 56 -2.03 2.68 6.11
C LEU A 56 -2.46 3.46 7.36
N GLU A 57 -2.38 2.85 8.54
CA GLU A 57 -2.61 3.53 9.81
C GLU A 57 -1.57 4.63 10.06
N LEU A 58 -0.29 4.36 9.79
CA LEU A 58 0.77 5.36 9.86
C LEU A 58 0.49 6.53 8.91
N ALA A 59 0.04 6.26 7.69
CA ALA A 59 -0.32 7.31 6.73
C ALA A 59 -1.44 8.21 7.25
N ALA A 60 -2.48 7.62 7.83
CA ALA A 60 -3.60 8.35 8.43
C ALA A 60 -3.13 9.21 9.62
N LYS A 61 -2.28 8.66 10.50
CA LYS A 61 -1.64 9.38 11.61
C LYS A 61 -0.78 10.55 11.13
N ASN A 62 -0.16 10.43 9.96
CA ASN A 62 0.59 11.50 9.29
C ASN A 62 -0.30 12.50 8.52
N GLY A 63 -1.62 12.52 8.78
CA GLY A 63 -2.55 13.51 8.24
C GLY A 63 -2.98 13.26 6.79
N LYS A 64 -2.64 12.11 6.20
CA LYS A 64 -3.04 11.77 4.83
C LYS A 64 -4.48 11.29 4.78
N ASN A 65 -5.21 11.61 3.71
CA ASN A 65 -6.55 11.08 3.52
C ASN A 65 -6.47 9.60 3.10
N VAL A 66 -6.72 8.69 4.05
CA VAL A 66 -6.67 7.25 3.81
C VAL A 66 -8.08 6.69 3.69
N THR A 67 -8.40 6.10 2.54
CA THR A 67 -9.68 5.41 2.30
C THR A 67 -9.44 3.96 1.95
N VAL A 68 -10.04 3.04 2.71
CA VAL A 68 -9.92 1.60 2.48
C VAL A 68 -11.29 0.99 2.22
N LEU A 69 -11.43 0.29 1.10
CA LEU A 69 -12.58 -0.58 0.83
C LEU A 69 -12.19 -2.01 1.20
N LEU A 70 -12.85 -2.59 2.21
CA LEU A 70 -12.58 -3.94 2.68
C LEU A 70 -13.73 -4.87 2.31
N GLU A 71 -13.42 -5.95 1.59
CA GLU A 71 -14.40 -7.00 1.30
C GLU A 71 -14.44 -8.04 2.43
N LEU A 72 -15.48 -7.96 3.28
CA LEU A 72 -15.65 -8.79 4.48
C LEU A 72 -16.34 -10.15 4.21
N LYS A 73 -17.06 -10.29 3.08
CA LYS A 73 -17.83 -11.49 2.71
C LYS A 73 -17.13 -12.37 1.67
N ALA A 74 -15.80 -12.37 1.65
CA ALA A 74 -15.05 -13.23 0.76
C ALA A 74 -15.37 -14.71 1.06
N ARG A 75 -15.75 -15.49 0.03
CA ARG A 75 -16.08 -16.92 0.13
C ARG A 75 -14.84 -17.71 0.54
N PHE A 76 -14.95 -18.50 1.61
CA PHE A 76 -13.89 -19.40 2.08
C PHE A 76 -13.60 -20.46 1.03
#